data_AF-A0A5S3RLL6-F1
#
_entry.id   AF-A0A5S3RLL6-F1
#
_cell.length_a   1.000
_cell.length_b   1.000
_cell.length_c   1.000
_cell.angle_alpha   90.00
_cell.angle_beta   90.00
_cell.angle_gamma   90.00
#
_symmetry.space_group_name_H-M   'P 1'
#
loop_
_entity.id
_entity.type
_entity.pdbx_description
1 polymer ?
#
loop_
_entity_poly.entity_id
_entity_poly.type
_entity_poly.pdbx_seq_one_letter_code
_entity_poly.pdbx_strand_id
1 'polypeptide(L)'
;MFCNTELDCYQNSIKIAYFISEPLIYICFLAITLYLKNIPGRYWLISFIGCCLATSLFYSMYAIQSNFFSTYSAYYQAYFPTTRFISKFAICILLPVFLLNLWCLRIFDISAANILFSWHGRVTRRIYWCATLLNTVMSISIIYGLIDIGSYPMEETWVSIGLMYLILLVIIGLLFWMNLMITIKRWHDLNMSGWMTLCFLVPYVGSIGCMIYLGFAKGKSKANRFGKATFQLNALTKDA
;
A
#
# COMPACT_ATOMS: atom_id res chain seq x y z
N MET A 1 -31.68 30.96 -8.77
CA MET A 1 -32.07 30.87 -10.19
C MET A 1 -31.09 29.90 -10.82
N PHE A 2 -31.55 28.67 -11.07
CA PHE A 2 -30.72 27.50 -11.28
C PHE A 2 -30.25 27.45 -12.74
N CYS A 3 -29.00 27.86 -12.97
CA CYS A 3 -28.37 28.00 -14.28
C CYS A 3 -29.02 29.07 -15.18
N ASN A 4 -28.19 29.98 -15.70
CA ASN A 4 -28.66 31.08 -16.53
C ASN A 4 -28.84 30.67 -18.01
N THR A 5 -28.33 29.50 -18.39
CA THR A 5 -28.45 28.93 -19.74
C THR A 5 -28.74 27.43 -19.68
N GLU A 6 -29.40 26.88 -20.71
CA GLU A 6 -29.67 25.43 -20.82
C GLU A 6 -28.37 24.59 -20.78
N LEU A 7 -27.29 25.13 -21.37
CA LEU A 7 -25.98 24.49 -21.42
C LEU A 7 -25.36 24.34 -20.01
N ASP A 8 -25.46 25.37 -19.18
CA ASP A 8 -24.96 25.35 -17.80
C ASP A 8 -25.72 24.33 -16.94
N CYS A 9 -27.04 24.21 -17.16
CA CYS A 9 -27.90 23.23 -16.48
C CYS A 9 -27.48 21.79 -16.82
N TYR A 10 -27.20 21.52 -18.09
CA TYR A 10 -26.73 20.21 -18.54
C TYR A 10 -25.34 19.87 -17.97
N GLN A 11 -24.40 20.81 -18.01
CA GLN A 11 -23.04 20.60 -17.48
C GLN A 11 -23.02 20.34 -15.97
N ASN A 12 -23.83 21.08 -15.19
CA ASN A 12 -23.94 20.84 -13.76
C ASN A 12 -24.54 19.46 -13.46
N SER A 13 -25.54 19.04 -14.23
CA SER A 13 -26.16 17.72 -14.08
C SER A 13 -25.15 16.59 -14.31
N ILE A 14 -24.30 16.70 -15.35
CA ILE A 14 -23.22 15.73 -15.63
C ILE A 14 -22.19 15.68 -14.49
N LYS A 15 -21.76 16.84 -13.99
CA LYS A 15 -20.78 16.92 -12.89
C LYS A 15 -21.31 16.23 -11.63
N ILE A 16 -22.56 16.49 -11.26
CA ILE A 16 -23.20 15.85 -10.09
C ILE A 16 -23.28 14.33 -10.28
N ALA A 17 -23.69 13.87 -11.46
CA ALA A 17 -23.74 12.44 -11.77
C ALA A 17 -22.35 11.77 -11.65
N TYR A 18 -21.30 12.42 -12.14
CA TYR A 18 -19.93 11.95 -11.99
C TYR A 18 -19.52 11.81 -10.51
N PHE A 19 -19.76 12.83 -9.68
CA PHE A 19 -19.38 12.79 -8.26
C PHE A 19 -20.12 11.73 -7.44
N ILE A 20 -21.35 11.38 -7.82
CA ILE A 20 -22.14 10.32 -7.16
C ILE A 20 -21.74 8.93 -7.67
N SER A 21 -21.28 8.83 -8.93
CA SER A 21 -20.94 7.53 -9.54
C SER A 21 -19.75 6.83 -8.86
N GLU A 22 -18.70 7.57 -8.48
CA GLU A 22 -17.52 6.99 -7.83
C GLU A 22 -17.81 6.27 -6.50
N PRO A 23 -18.46 6.89 -5.49
CA PRO A 23 -18.76 6.20 -4.24
C PRO A 23 -19.73 5.02 -4.46
N LEU A 24 -20.66 5.11 -5.41
CA LEU A 24 -21.54 3.99 -5.75
C LEU A 24 -20.76 2.78 -6.27
N ILE A 25 -19.76 2.99 -7.14
CA ILE A 25 -18.89 1.91 -7.64
C ILE A 25 -18.18 1.23 -6.47
N TYR A 26 -17.61 1.98 -5.53
CA TYR A 26 -16.92 1.41 -4.38
C TYR A 26 -17.86 0.69 -3.41
N ILE A 27 -19.11 1.17 -3.24
CA ILE A 27 -20.15 0.47 -2.48
C ILE A 27 -20.47 -0.88 -3.13
N CYS A 28 -20.66 -0.91 -4.46
CA CYS A 28 -20.89 -2.15 -5.21
C CYS A 28 -19.71 -3.13 -5.06
N PHE A 29 -18.47 -2.66 -5.22
CA PHE A 29 -17.28 -3.50 -5.02
C PHE A 29 -17.15 -4.00 -3.59
N LEU A 30 -17.47 -3.18 -2.59
CA LEU A 30 -17.47 -3.60 -1.19
C LEU A 30 -18.52 -4.69 -0.97
N ALA A 31 -19.75 -4.52 -1.47
CA ALA A 31 -20.81 -5.51 -1.37
C ALA A 31 -20.42 -6.85 -2.03
N ILE A 32 -19.88 -6.80 -3.25
CA ILE A 32 -19.38 -7.99 -3.97
C ILE A 32 -18.27 -8.67 -3.18
N THR A 33 -17.30 -7.90 -2.68
CA THR A 33 -16.19 -8.44 -1.87
C THR A 33 -16.69 -9.03 -0.56
N LEU A 34 -17.75 -8.47 0.02
CA LEU A 34 -18.35 -8.99 1.25
C LEU A 34 -19.12 -10.30 1.01
N TYR A 35 -19.75 -10.42 -0.15
CA TYR A 35 -20.47 -11.61 -0.61
C TYR A 35 -19.52 -12.77 -0.94
N LEU A 36 -18.40 -12.50 -1.62
CA LEU A 36 -17.40 -13.50 -1.99
C LEU A 36 -16.53 -13.92 -0.79
N LYS A 37 -16.91 -15.02 -0.13
CA LYS A 37 -16.24 -15.49 1.11
C LYS A 37 -14.82 -16.03 0.91
N ASN A 38 -14.51 -16.58 -0.26
CA ASN A 38 -13.27 -17.36 -0.50
C ASN A 38 -12.14 -16.57 -1.18
N ILE A 39 -12.12 -15.24 -1.07
CA ILE A 39 -11.05 -14.43 -1.66
C ILE A 39 -9.79 -14.50 -0.76
N PRO A 40 -8.64 -15.01 -1.24
CA PRO A 40 -7.41 -15.01 -0.47
C PRO A 40 -6.94 -13.59 -0.17
N GLY A 41 -6.74 -13.28 1.12
CA GLY A 41 -6.35 -11.93 1.55
C GLY A 41 -7.45 -10.89 1.46
N ARG A 42 -8.72 -11.31 1.52
CA ARG A 42 -9.92 -10.45 1.48
C ARG A 42 -9.82 -9.21 2.39
N TYR A 43 -9.19 -9.30 3.56
CA TYR A 43 -9.04 -8.16 4.46
C TYR A 43 -8.22 -7.01 3.86
N TRP A 44 -7.21 -7.30 3.03
CA TRP A 44 -6.46 -6.27 2.30
C TRP A 44 -7.33 -5.58 1.27
N LEU A 45 -8.16 -6.35 0.55
CA LEU A 45 -9.09 -5.83 -0.45
C LEU A 45 -10.21 -4.99 0.19
N ILE A 46 -10.79 -5.44 1.30
CA ILE A 46 -11.80 -4.68 2.06
C ILE A 46 -11.20 -3.35 2.53
N SER A 47 -9.98 -3.38 3.10
CA SER A 47 -9.32 -2.17 3.57
C SER A 47 -9.05 -1.20 2.41
N PHE A 48 -8.59 -1.71 1.26
CA PHE A 48 -8.38 -0.93 0.05
C PHE A 48 -9.68 -0.24 -0.41
N ILE A 49 -10.75 -1.02 -0.59
CA ILE A 49 -12.05 -0.49 -1.04
C ILE A 49 -12.61 0.49 0.00
N GLY A 50 -12.45 0.22 1.29
CA GLY A 50 -12.88 1.12 2.36
C GLY A 50 -12.18 2.49 2.32
N CYS A 51 -10.85 2.51 2.16
CA CYS A 51 -10.09 3.76 2.01
C CYS A 51 -10.48 4.52 0.74
N CYS A 52 -10.69 3.83 -0.38
CA CYS A 52 -11.14 4.44 -1.64
C CYS A 52 -12.56 4.99 -1.53
N LEU A 53 -13.48 4.26 -0.90
CA LEU A 53 -14.85 4.71 -0.64
C LEU A 53 -14.83 5.98 0.22
N ALA A 54 -14.13 5.95 1.36
CA ALA A 54 -14.01 7.11 2.24
C ALA A 54 -13.48 8.34 1.46
N THR A 55 -12.42 8.16 0.67
CA THR A 55 -11.85 9.23 -0.14
C THR A 55 -12.83 9.77 -1.17
N SER A 56 -13.55 8.91 -1.88
CA SER A 56 -14.54 9.30 -2.89
C SER A 56 -15.73 10.06 -2.29
N LEU A 57 -16.14 9.72 -1.05
CA LEU A 57 -17.19 10.42 -0.33
C LEU A 57 -16.73 11.83 0.06
N PHE A 58 -15.52 11.99 0.60
CA PHE A 58 -15.00 13.32 0.91
C PHE A 58 -14.81 14.18 -0.35
N TYR A 59 -14.35 13.59 -1.45
CA TYR A 59 -14.19 14.29 -2.72
C TYR A 59 -15.53 14.73 -3.30
N SER A 60 -16.56 13.88 -3.28
CA SER A 60 -17.90 14.23 -3.76
C SER A 60 -18.54 15.31 -2.89
N MET A 61 -18.36 15.26 -1.56
CA MET A 61 -18.80 16.33 -0.65
C MET A 61 -18.16 17.68 -1.01
N TYR A 62 -16.83 17.72 -1.20
CA TYR A 62 -16.11 18.93 -1.62
C TYR A 62 -16.64 19.48 -2.96
N ALA A 63 -16.81 18.59 -3.94
CA ALA A 63 -17.19 18.98 -5.28
C ALA A 63 -18.65 19.46 -5.36
N ILE A 64 -19.57 18.85 -4.63
CA ILE A 64 -20.96 19.32 -4.51
C ILE A 64 -20.96 20.69 -3.83
N GLN A 65 -20.31 20.81 -2.67
CA GLN A 65 -20.36 22.04 -1.89
C GLN A 65 -19.72 23.25 -2.60
N SER A 66 -18.60 23.07 -3.30
CA SER A 66 -17.99 24.16 -4.09
C SER A 66 -18.90 24.67 -5.21
N ASN A 67 -19.79 23.82 -5.75
CA ASN A 67 -20.77 24.24 -6.75
C ASN A 67 -21.99 24.96 -6.15
N PHE A 68 -22.35 24.70 -4.89
CA PHE A 68 -23.55 25.27 -4.24
C PHE A 68 -23.27 26.40 -3.22
N PHE A 69 -22.12 26.39 -2.55
CA PHE A 69 -21.79 27.27 -1.42
C PHE A 69 -20.31 27.72 -1.47
N SER A 70 -20.02 28.73 -2.29
CA SER A 70 -18.65 29.25 -2.49
C SER A 70 -18.01 29.85 -1.24
N THR A 71 -18.82 30.36 -0.29
CA THR A 71 -18.37 31.05 0.93
C THR A 71 -17.63 30.15 1.93
N TYR A 72 -17.79 28.82 1.85
CA TYR A 72 -17.16 27.86 2.77
C TYR A 72 -15.96 27.12 2.17
N SER A 73 -15.54 27.47 0.95
CA SER A 73 -14.52 26.74 0.19
C SER A 73 -13.16 26.61 0.91
N ALA A 74 -12.76 27.61 1.72
CA ALA A 74 -11.49 27.61 2.44
C ALA A 74 -11.34 26.47 3.46
N TYR A 75 -12.39 26.16 4.24
CA TYR A 75 -12.35 25.07 5.22
C TYR A 75 -12.20 23.70 4.55
N TYR A 76 -12.74 23.53 3.34
CA TYR A 76 -12.70 22.25 2.63
C TYR A 76 -11.41 22.04 1.83
N GLN A 77 -10.72 23.09 1.41
CA GLN A 77 -9.40 23.00 0.80
C GLN A 77 -8.37 22.35 1.74
N ALA A 78 -8.53 22.48 3.06
CA ALA A 78 -7.69 21.80 4.05
C ALA A 78 -7.82 20.26 4.04
N TYR A 79 -8.96 19.72 3.55
CA TYR A 79 -9.20 18.26 3.47
C TYR A 79 -8.80 17.64 2.12
N PHE A 80 -8.54 18.46 1.11
CA PHE A 80 -8.04 17.99 -0.18
C PHE A 80 -6.68 17.24 -0.09
N PRO A 81 -5.65 17.74 0.64
CA PRO A 81 -4.39 17.02 0.78
C PRO A 81 -4.55 15.70 1.55
N THR A 82 -5.41 15.67 2.57
CA THR A 82 -5.63 14.45 3.39
C THR A 82 -6.34 13.36 2.59
N THR A 83 -7.33 13.72 1.75
CA THR A 83 -8.01 12.78 0.86
C THR A 83 -7.10 12.22 -0.23
N ARG A 84 -6.24 13.06 -0.85
CA ARG A 84 -5.22 12.58 -1.79
C ARG A 84 -4.21 11.65 -1.13
N PHE A 85 -3.85 11.93 0.12
CA PHE A 85 -2.96 11.07 0.88
C PHE A 85 -3.58 9.68 1.11
N ILE A 86 -4.84 9.62 1.56
CA ILE A 86 -5.55 8.36 1.82
C ILE A 86 -5.69 7.53 0.53
N SER A 87 -6.06 8.15 -0.59
CA SER A 87 -6.14 7.45 -1.88
C SER A 87 -4.78 6.93 -2.37
N LYS A 88 -3.72 7.74 -2.27
CA LYS A 88 -2.35 7.27 -2.59
C LYS A 88 -1.91 6.14 -1.67
N PHE A 89 -2.21 6.22 -0.37
CA PHE A 89 -1.95 5.13 0.57
C PHE A 89 -2.66 3.85 0.15
N ALA A 90 -3.96 3.92 -0.19
CA ALA A 90 -4.74 2.78 -0.62
C ALA A 90 -4.16 2.14 -1.90
N ILE A 91 -3.91 2.95 -2.93
CA ILE A 91 -3.43 2.48 -4.24
C ILE A 91 -1.99 1.98 -4.17
N CYS A 92 -1.13 2.59 -3.37
CA CYS A 92 0.29 2.26 -3.37
C CYS A 92 0.66 1.19 -2.35
N ILE A 93 -0.12 1.01 -1.28
CA ILE A 93 0.17 0.03 -0.22
C ILE A 93 -0.86 -1.10 -0.24
N LEU A 94 -2.14 -0.80 0.00
CA LEU A 94 -3.14 -1.84 0.23
C LEU A 94 -3.39 -2.71 -1.00
N LEU A 95 -3.49 -2.07 -2.18
CA LEU A 95 -3.70 -2.80 -3.44
C LEU A 95 -2.47 -3.66 -3.82
N PRO A 96 -1.22 -3.16 -3.83
CA PRO A 96 -0.05 -3.99 -4.11
C PRO A 96 0.15 -5.10 -3.10
N VAL A 97 -0.12 -4.89 -1.81
CA VAL A 97 -0.04 -5.96 -0.79
C VAL A 97 -1.10 -7.03 -1.05
N PHE A 98 -2.32 -6.65 -1.45
CA PHE A 98 -3.33 -7.60 -1.89
C PHE A 98 -2.87 -8.42 -3.11
N LEU A 99 -2.33 -7.76 -4.14
CA LEU A 99 -1.82 -8.43 -5.34
C LEU A 99 -0.63 -9.35 -5.03
N LEU A 100 0.29 -8.90 -4.16
CA LEU A 100 1.39 -9.72 -3.65
C LEU A 100 0.84 -10.95 -2.92
N ASN A 101 -0.20 -10.80 -2.11
CA ASN A 101 -0.83 -11.91 -1.42
C ASN A 101 -1.43 -12.94 -2.39
N LEU A 102 -2.14 -12.48 -3.44
CA LEU A 102 -2.66 -13.37 -4.48
C LEU A 102 -1.55 -14.14 -5.19
N TRP A 103 -0.48 -13.42 -5.57
CA TRP A 103 0.67 -14.01 -6.26
C TRP A 103 1.43 -15.01 -5.38
N CYS A 104 1.69 -14.65 -4.12
CA CYS A 104 2.40 -15.50 -3.17
C CYS A 104 1.61 -16.77 -2.81
N LEU A 105 0.31 -16.65 -2.58
CA LEU A 105 -0.53 -17.82 -2.31
C LEU A 105 -0.61 -18.73 -3.53
N ARG A 106 -0.76 -18.17 -4.73
CA ARG A 106 -0.84 -18.96 -5.97
C ARG A 106 0.44 -19.73 -6.28
N ILE A 107 1.61 -19.16 -6.02
CA ILE A 107 2.89 -19.74 -6.44
C ILE A 107 3.59 -20.51 -5.32
N PHE A 108 3.48 -20.04 -4.08
CA PHE A 108 4.27 -20.51 -2.95
C PHE A 108 3.42 -20.99 -1.76
N ASP A 109 2.09 -20.86 -1.81
CA ASP A 109 1.16 -21.20 -0.72
C ASP A 109 1.52 -20.49 0.61
N ILE A 110 1.97 -19.24 0.52
CA ILE A 110 2.30 -18.40 1.69
C ILE A 110 1.54 -17.09 1.58
N SER A 111 0.92 -16.65 2.69
CA SER A 111 0.25 -15.36 2.76
C SER A 111 1.24 -14.19 2.85
N ALA A 112 0.88 -13.05 2.27
CA ALA A 112 1.66 -11.81 2.38
C ALA A 112 1.84 -11.38 3.84
N ALA A 113 0.84 -11.58 4.70
CA ALA A 113 0.96 -11.25 6.12
C ALA A 113 2.08 -12.05 6.79
N ASN A 114 2.20 -13.34 6.50
CA ASN A 114 3.31 -14.15 7.00
C ASN A 114 4.65 -13.66 6.43
N ILE A 115 4.71 -13.23 5.18
CA ILE A 115 5.94 -12.68 4.58
C ILE A 115 6.34 -11.34 5.21
N LEU A 116 5.37 -10.46 5.48
CA LEU A 116 5.61 -9.06 5.88
C LEU A 116 5.73 -8.85 7.39
N PHE A 117 5.07 -9.68 8.22
CA PHE A 117 4.99 -9.44 9.67
C PHE A 117 5.54 -10.56 10.55
N SER A 118 5.76 -11.77 10.02
CA SER A 118 6.38 -12.86 10.80
C SER A 118 7.90 -12.79 10.78
N TRP A 119 8.55 -13.34 11.81
CA TRP A 119 10.01 -13.49 11.88
C TRP A 119 10.50 -14.83 11.32
N HIS A 120 9.59 -15.80 11.20
CA HIS A 120 9.92 -17.19 10.86
C HIS A 120 9.79 -17.46 9.36
N GLY A 121 10.54 -18.44 8.89
CA GLY A 121 10.49 -18.92 7.51
C GLY A 121 11.57 -18.34 6.62
N ARG A 122 11.40 -18.60 5.32
CA ARG A 122 12.40 -18.36 4.27
C ARG A 122 11.75 -17.66 3.09
N VAL A 123 12.48 -16.71 2.51
CA VAL A 123 12.04 -15.93 1.35
C VAL A 123 12.97 -16.21 0.18
N THR A 124 12.41 -16.63 -0.95
CA THR A 124 13.16 -16.85 -2.20
C THR A 124 13.57 -15.54 -2.85
N ARG A 125 14.53 -15.59 -3.78
CA ARG A 125 14.96 -14.41 -4.56
C ARG A 125 13.80 -13.71 -5.28
N ARG A 126 12.83 -14.49 -5.80
CA ARG A 126 11.69 -13.94 -6.54
C ARG A 126 10.82 -13.08 -5.62
N ILE A 127 10.46 -13.61 -4.45
CA ILE A 127 9.68 -12.87 -3.44
C ILE A 127 10.49 -11.66 -2.94
N TYR A 128 11.80 -11.82 -2.70
CA TYR A 128 12.67 -10.71 -2.29
C TYR A 128 12.61 -9.55 -3.29
N TRP A 129 12.89 -9.79 -4.58
CA TRP A 129 12.84 -8.73 -5.59
C TRP A 129 11.45 -8.14 -5.78
N CYS A 130 10.40 -8.96 -5.81
CA CYS A 130 9.02 -8.46 -5.91
C CYS A 130 8.66 -7.57 -4.72
N ALA A 131 9.01 -7.98 -3.49
CA ALA A 131 8.68 -7.23 -2.29
C ALA A 131 9.57 -5.97 -2.14
N THR A 132 10.84 -6.02 -2.55
CA THR A 132 11.72 -4.85 -2.63
C THR A 132 11.19 -3.84 -3.65
N LEU A 133 10.78 -4.27 -4.85
CA LEU A 133 10.17 -3.39 -5.86
C LEU A 133 8.86 -2.78 -5.37
N LEU A 134 8.01 -3.57 -4.71
CA LEU A 134 6.78 -3.07 -4.11
C LEU A 134 7.10 -2.01 -3.06
N ASN A 135 8.10 -2.25 -2.21
CA ASN A 135 8.53 -1.28 -1.22
C ASN A 135 9.15 0.00 -1.81
N THR A 136 9.91 -0.08 -2.90
CA THR A 136 10.44 1.13 -3.56
C THR A 136 9.32 1.97 -4.17
N VAL A 137 8.33 1.34 -4.83
CA VAL A 137 7.14 2.03 -5.33
C VAL A 137 6.35 2.68 -4.19
N MET A 138 6.11 1.96 -3.10
CA MET A 138 5.46 2.53 -1.90
C MET A 138 6.20 3.76 -1.38
N SER A 139 7.53 3.66 -1.25
CA SER A 139 8.36 4.74 -0.73
C SER A 139 8.32 6.00 -1.61
N ILE A 140 8.41 5.82 -2.94
CA ILE A 140 8.30 6.91 -3.91
C ILE A 140 6.93 7.59 -3.83
N SER A 141 5.85 6.81 -3.76
CA SER A 141 4.49 7.36 -3.67
C SER A 141 4.24 8.18 -2.40
N ILE A 142 4.82 7.78 -1.27
CA ILE A 142 4.76 8.54 -0.03
C ILE A 142 5.53 9.86 -0.15
N ILE A 143 6.72 9.86 -0.77
CA ILE A 143 7.49 11.08 -1.02
C ILE A 143 6.69 12.06 -1.89
N TYR A 144 6.03 11.58 -2.95
CA TYR A 144 5.15 12.42 -3.76
C TYR A 144 3.91 12.89 -3.01
N GLY A 145 3.35 12.08 -2.11
CA GLY A 145 2.26 12.50 -1.23
C GLY A 145 2.68 13.61 -0.28
N LEU A 146 3.89 13.51 0.27
CA LEU A 146 4.50 14.51 1.15
C LEU A 146 4.71 15.86 0.47
N ILE A 147 5.27 15.84 -0.73
CA ILE A 147 5.48 17.06 -1.52
C ILE A 147 4.14 17.74 -1.79
N ASP A 148 3.10 16.96 -2.16
CA ASP A 148 1.75 17.48 -2.42
C ASP A 148 1.17 18.14 -1.16
N ILE A 149 1.27 17.51 0.02
CA ILE A 149 0.79 18.10 1.29
C ILE A 149 1.52 19.40 1.62
N GLY A 150 2.86 19.43 1.52
CA GLY A 150 3.66 20.62 1.82
C GLY A 150 3.49 21.79 0.84
N SER A 151 2.77 21.58 -0.27
CA SER A 151 2.49 22.61 -1.27
C SER A 151 1.26 23.47 -0.94
N TYR A 152 0.42 23.04 0.01
CA TYR A 152 -0.81 23.76 0.37
C TYR A 152 -0.56 24.73 1.53
N PRO A 153 -1.07 25.98 1.44
CA PRO A 153 -1.05 26.90 2.57
C PRO A 153 -2.02 26.37 3.64
N MET A 154 -1.49 25.63 4.62
CA MET A 154 -2.25 25.23 5.80
C MET A 154 -2.15 26.34 6.85
N GLU A 155 -3.24 26.57 7.60
CA GLU A 155 -3.11 27.28 8.87
C GLU A 155 -2.24 26.41 9.79
N GLU A 156 -1.00 26.86 10.00
CA GLU A 156 0.00 26.16 10.78
C GLU A 156 -0.33 26.23 12.26
N THR A 157 -1.23 25.36 12.71
CA THR A 157 -1.36 25.04 14.12
C THR A 157 -0.31 24.00 14.52
N TRP A 158 0.24 24.12 15.71
CA TRP A 158 1.18 23.10 16.26
C TRP A 158 0.59 21.69 16.25
N VAL A 159 -0.74 21.57 16.39
CA VAL A 159 -1.46 20.30 16.40
C VAL A 159 -1.49 19.65 15.01
N SER A 160 -1.81 20.42 13.95
CA SER A 160 -1.87 19.89 12.58
C SER A 160 -0.50 19.41 12.10
N ILE A 161 0.56 20.17 12.38
CA ILE A 161 1.94 19.80 12.07
C ILE A 161 2.35 18.53 12.83
N GLY A 162 2.06 18.46 14.14
CA GLY A 162 2.39 17.29 14.97
C GLY A 162 1.71 16.01 14.48
N LEU A 163 0.43 16.07 14.13
CA LEU A 163 -0.31 14.92 13.60
C LEU A 163 0.25 14.44 12.26
N MET A 164 0.62 15.36 11.37
CA MET A 164 1.26 15.02 10.09
C MET A 164 2.56 14.24 10.31
N TYR A 165 3.47 14.74 11.16
CA TYR A 165 4.73 14.05 11.44
C TYR A 165 4.51 12.68 12.11
N LEU A 166 3.53 12.55 13.01
CA LEU A 166 3.21 11.27 13.63
C LEU A 166 2.77 10.24 12.58
N ILE A 167 1.85 10.61 11.69
CA ILE A 167 1.38 9.74 10.59
C ILE A 167 2.56 9.28 9.73
N LEU A 168 3.48 10.20 9.43
CA LEU A 168 4.66 9.90 8.63
C LEU A 168 5.62 8.94 9.33
N LEU A 169 5.88 9.16 10.62
CA LEU A 169 6.71 8.26 11.42
C LEU A 169 6.13 6.85 11.46
N VAL A 170 4.82 6.72 11.62
CA VAL A 170 4.13 5.41 11.60
C VAL A 170 4.31 4.73 10.25
N ILE A 171 4.11 5.45 9.15
CA ILE A 171 4.21 4.87 7.80
C ILE A 171 5.65 4.47 7.46
N ILE A 172 6.63 5.34 7.75
CA ILE A 172 8.05 5.03 7.54
C ILE A 172 8.45 3.83 8.40
N GLY A 173 8.01 3.78 9.66
CA GLY A 173 8.23 2.63 10.55
C GLY A 173 7.66 1.33 9.99
N LEU A 174 6.45 1.35 9.42
CA LEU A 174 5.83 0.18 8.79
C LEU A 174 6.60 -0.28 7.55
N LEU A 175 7.04 0.62 6.67
CA LEU A 175 7.86 0.28 5.50
C LEU A 175 9.21 -0.30 5.90
N PHE A 176 9.85 0.31 6.89
CA PHE A 176 11.11 -0.16 7.44
C PHE A 176 10.96 -1.57 8.01
N TRP A 177 9.89 -1.80 8.80
CA TRP A 177 9.58 -3.11 9.36
C TRP A 177 9.40 -4.19 8.29
N MET A 178 8.60 -3.90 7.25
CA MET A 178 8.35 -4.83 6.15
C MET A 178 9.65 -5.23 5.44
N ASN A 179 10.51 -4.26 5.09
CA ASN A 179 11.82 -4.54 4.49
C ASN A 179 12.72 -5.37 5.40
N LEU A 180 12.71 -5.07 6.70
CA LEU A 180 13.52 -5.77 7.69
C LEU A 180 13.10 -7.24 7.78
N MET A 181 11.79 -7.53 7.84
CA MET A 181 11.27 -8.91 7.84
C MET A 181 11.68 -9.69 6.58
N ILE A 182 11.54 -9.07 5.41
CA ILE A 182 11.89 -9.69 4.12
C ILE A 182 13.40 -9.99 4.07
N THR A 183 14.23 -9.05 4.51
CA THR A 183 15.69 -9.15 4.50
C THR A 183 16.18 -10.24 5.45
N ILE A 184 15.63 -10.30 6.67
CA ILE A 184 15.93 -11.35 7.64
C ILE A 184 15.61 -12.73 7.05
N LYS A 185 14.44 -12.91 6.45
CA LYS A 185 14.06 -14.19 5.84
C LYS A 185 14.89 -14.55 4.61
N ARG A 186 15.45 -13.56 3.92
CA ARG A 186 16.39 -13.78 2.82
C ARG A 186 17.73 -14.27 3.35
N TRP A 187 18.22 -13.73 4.47
CA TRP A 187 19.38 -14.28 5.19
C TRP A 187 19.13 -15.70 5.68
N HIS A 188 17.94 -15.97 6.22
CA HIS A 188 17.53 -17.32 6.62
C HIS A 188 17.55 -18.31 5.45
N ASP A 189 17.21 -17.87 4.24
CA ASP A 189 17.28 -18.73 3.05
C ASP A 189 18.71 -19.14 2.66
N LEU A 190 19.71 -18.32 3.03
CA LEU A 190 21.14 -18.62 2.90
C LEU A 190 21.70 -19.40 4.11
N ASN A 191 20.84 -19.79 5.06
CA ASN A 191 21.20 -20.41 6.33
C ASN A 191 22.03 -19.49 7.25
N MET A 192 21.95 -18.17 7.07
CA MET A 192 22.62 -17.17 7.91
C MET A 192 21.64 -16.60 8.96
N SER A 193 22.17 -15.99 10.02
CA SER A 193 21.34 -15.33 11.05
C SER A 193 20.75 -14.02 10.55
N GLY A 194 19.54 -13.69 10.99
CA GLY A 194 18.89 -12.39 10.69
C GLY A 194 19.70 -11.16 11.11
N TRP A 195 20.59 -11.30 12.09
CA TRP A 195 21.56 -10.27 12.51
C TRP A 195 22.45 -9.74 11.38
N MET A 196 22.62 -10.48 10.29
CA MET A 196 23.34 -9.98 9.11
C MET A 196 22.63 -8.82 8.41
N THR A 197 21.38 -8.54 8.78
CA THR A 197 20.69 -7.32 8.38
C THR A 197 21.36 -6.06 8.94
N LEU A 198 22.10 -6.14 10.05
CA LEU A 198 22.88 -5.01 10.58
C LEU A 198 23.94 -4.49 9.60
N CYS A 199 24.37 -5.30 8.64
CA CYS A 199 25.28 -4.85 7.59
C CYS A 199 24.70 -3.70 6.75
N PHE A 200 23.37 -3.53 6.69
CA PHE A 200 22.74 -2.38 6.05
C PHE A 200 22.99 -1.04 6.77
N LEU A 201 23.42 -1.07 8.04
CA LEU A 201 23.80 0.14 8.78
C LEU A 201 25.13 0.73 8.30
N VAL A 202 25.97 -0.05 7.59
CA VAL A 202 27.18 0.47 6.96
C VAL A 202 26.80 1.09 5.62
N PRO A 203 26.89 2.42 5.46
CA PRO A 203 26.43 3.11 4.26
C PRO A 203 27.26 2.70 3.04
N TYR A 204 26.62 2.73 1.88
CA TYR A 204 27.16 2.37 0.55
C TYR A 204 27.63 0.91 0.45
N VAL A 205 28.75 0.55 1.07
CA VAL A 205 29.36 -0.78 0.95
C VAL A 205 28.45 -1.84 1.56
N GLY A 206 27.93 -1.57 2.76
CA GLY A 206 27.05 -2.51 3.45
C GLY A 206 25.68 -2.60 2.80
N SER A 207 25.00 -1.47 2.60
CA SER A 207 23.65 -1.46 2.03
C SER A 207 23.59 -1.99 0.58
N ILE A 208 24.46 -1.50 -0.31
CA ILE A 208 24.48 -1.93 -1.72
C ILE A 208 25.05 -3.35 -1.83
N GLY A 209 26.15 -3.64 -1.12
CA GLY A 209 26.78 -4.96 -1.13
C GLY A 209 25.83 -6.05 -0.62
N CYS A 210 25.11 -5.79 0.48
CA CYS A 210 24.12 -6.74 1.01
C CYS A 210 22.93 -6.90 0.07
N MET A 211 22.42 -5.82 -0.52
CA MET A 211 21.32 -5.88 -1.48
C MET A 211 21.69 -6.73 -2.70
N ILE A 212 22.88 -6.50 -3.28
CA ILE A 212 23.39 -7.29 -4.40
C ILE A 212 23.58 -8.75 -3.98
N TYR A 213 24.27 -9.00 -2.87
CA TYR A 213 24.52 -10.36 -2.39
C TYR A 213 23.21 -11.11 -2.15
N LEU A 214 22.25 -10.52 -1.46
CA LEU A 214 20.96 -11.14 -1.17
C LEU A 214 20.11 -11.35 -2.43
N GLY A 215 20.19 -10.42 -3.38
CA GLY A 215 19.48 -10.46 -4.66
C GLY A 215 19.96 -11.58 -5.58
N PHE A 216 21.27 -11.86 -5.60
CA PHE A 216 21.88 -12.82 -6.52
C PHE A 216 22.35 -14.14 -5.87
N ALA A 217 22.60 -14.19 -4.56
CA ALA A 217 23.07 -15.42 -3.90
C ALA A 217 21.99 -16.52 -3.89
N LYS A 218 22.39 -17.78 -4.15
CA LYS A 218 21.43 -18.90 -4.27
C LYS A 218 21.02 -19.39 -2.90
N GLY A 219 19.71 -19.49 -2.70
CA GLY A 219 19.14 -20.16 -1.54
C GLY A 219 19.59 -21.61 -1.42
N LYS A 220 19.61 -22.15 -0.20
CA LYS A 220 19.87 -23.58 0.01
C LYS A 220 18.66 -24.41 -0.45
N SER A 221 18.86 -25.44 -1.26
CA SER A 221 17.76 -26.27 -1.76
C SER A 221 17.16 -27.18 -0.69
N LYS A 222 17.97 -27.61 0.28
CA LYS A 222 17.54 -28.46 1.40
C LYS A 222 16.89 -27.65 2.51
N ALA A 223 16.13 -28.33 3.36
CA ALA A 223 15.67 -27.78 4.64
C ALA A 223 16.87 -27.28 5.45
N ASN A 224 16.69 -26.18 6.17
CA ASN A 224 17.69 -25.62 7.07
C ASN A 224 17.05 -25.29 8.43
N ARG A 225 17.80 -24.71 9.36
CA ARG A 225 17.32 -24.36 10.71
C ARG A 225 16.13 -23.39 10.75
N PHE A 226 15.81 -22.75 9.62
CA PHE A 226 14.70 -21.80 9.49
C PHE A 226 13.51 -22.36 8.71
N GLY A 227 13.53 -23.66 8.38
CA GLY A 227 12.42 -24.39 7.78
C GLY A 227 12.69 -24.99 6.40
N LYS A 228 11.63 -25.56 5.82
CA LYS A 228 11.63 -26.15 4.47
C LYS A 228 11.82 -25.08 3.41
N ALA A 229 12.40 -25.47 2.27
CA ALA A 229 12.56 -24.55 1.15
C ALA A 229 11.20 -24.20 0.53
N THR A 230 10.94 -22.90 0.32
CA THR A 230 9.68 -22.36 -0.21
C THR A 230 9.27 -22.93 -1.58
N PHE A 231 10.19 -23.54 -2.33
CA PHE A 231 9.95 -24.06 -3.68
C PHE A 231 9.52 -25.52 -3.73
N GLN A 232 9.57 -26.27 -2.62
CA GLN A 232 9.34 -27.73 -2.65
C GLN A 232 7.87 -28.16 -2.74
N LEU A 233 6.89 -27.24 -2.70
CA LEU A 233 5.47 -27.61 -2.81
C LEU A 233 5.06 -28.07 -4.22
N ASN A 234 5.64 -27.52 -5.29
CA ASN A 234 5.25 -27.86 -6.67
C ASN A 234 6.01 -29.04 -7.28
N ALA A 235 7.11 -29.49 -6.66
CA ALA A 235 7.83 -30.67 -7.13
C ALA A 235 7.17 -31.96 -6.63
N LEU A 236 6.55 -31.93 -5.44
CA LEU A 236 5.88 -33.10 -4.87
C LEU A 236 4.48 -33.36 -5.45
N THR A 237 3.88 -32.38 -6.14
CA THR A 237 2.58 -32.54 -6.82
C THR A 237 2.72 -32.88 -8.31
N LYS A 238 3.94 -32.90 -8.86
CA LYS A 238 4.18 -33.35 -10.23
C LYS A 238 4.55 -34.84 -10.33
N ASP A 239 4.85 -35.44 -9.19
CA ASP A 239 5.23 -36.84 -9.06
C ASP A 239 4.15 -37.67 -8.30
N ALA A 240 2.92 -37.14 -8.18
CA ALA A 240 1.78 -37.79 -7.53
C ALA A 240 0.57 -37.86 -8.47
#